data_AF-D9PLK4-F1
#
_entry.id   AF-D9PLK4-F1
#
_cell.length_a   1.000
_cell.length_b   1.000
_cell.length_c   1.000
_cell.angle_alpha   90.00
_cell.angle_beta   90.00
_cell.angle_gamma   90.00
#
_symmetry.space_group_name_H-M   'P 1'
#
loop_
_entity.id
_entity.type
_entity.pdbx_description
1 polymer ?
#
loop_
_entity_poly.entity_id
_entity_poly.type
_entity_poly.pdbx_seq_one_letter_code
_entity_poly.pdbx_strand_id
1 'polypeptide(L)'
;MEGSGRGGKTSGTITVPRADLRIPSGGATQPVVLDVEERGAPPPPAPPAPAETGERYAMLLDLEIDMPARIFVRGRGLDSEWGGNIQLTGSTREPVLRGSIDYRRGFLDFLDRRFDIREGRVTFTGATPPDPEIYIEAAATARTMTGIVRVTGAATDP
;
A
#
# COMPACT_ATOMS: atom_id res chain seq x y z
N MET A 1 -6.87 16.23 21.01
CA MET A 1 -7.62 15.01 20.69
C MET A 1 -8.94 15.10 21.45
N GLU A 2 -10.03 15.46 20.78
CA GLU A 2 -11.37 15.42 21.38
C GLU A 2 -12.16 14.32 20.68
N GLY A 3 -12.55 13.29 21.43
CA GLY A 3 -13.37 12.19 20.97
C GLY A 3 -14.53 12.00 21.94
N SER A 4 -15.66 12.65 21.65
CA SER A 4 -16.95 12.38 22.28
C SER A 4 -17.64 11.25 21.50
N GLY A 5 -18.19 10.27 22.23
CA GLY A 5 -18.52 8.93 21.72
C GLY A 5 -19.62 8.80 20.66
N ARG A 6 -19.57 7.65 19.96
CA ARG A 6 -20.49 7.06 18.94
C ARG A 6 -20.04 7.03 17.47
N GLY A 7 -18.82 7.41 17.18
CA GLY A 7 -18.18 7.20 15.89
C GLY A 7 -17.02 8.17 15.80
N GLY A 8 -15.81 7.70 16.06
CA GLY A 8 -14.64 8.57 16.05
C GLY A 8 -14.44 9.13 14.65
N LYS A 9 -14.26 10.46 14.53
CA LYS A 9 -13.67 11.05 13.32
C LYS A 9 -12.17 11.23 13.59
N THR A 10 -11.35 10.72 12.68
CA THR A 10 -9.90 10.88 12.71
C THR A 10 -9.50 11.76 11.54
N SER A 11 -8.98 12.94 11.85
CA SER A 11 -8.58 13.92 10.85
C SER A 11 -7.20 14.50 11.13
N GLY A 12 -6.48 14.89 10.08
CA GLY A 12 -5.17 15.53 10.18
C GLY A 12 -4.22 15.11 9.08
N THR A 13 -2.98 15.57 9.18
CA THR A 13 -1.92 15.27 8.22
C THR A 13 -0.97 14.22 8.79
N ILE A 14 -0.64 13.21 7.99
CA ILE A 14 0.32 12.16 8.29
C ILE A 14 1.47 12.30 7.30
N THR A 15 2.66 12.61 7.79
CA THR A 15 3.87 12.54 6.98
C THR A 15 4.50 11.17 7.11
N VAL A 16 4.76 10.51 5.97
CA VAL A 16 5.48 9.25 5.88
C VAL A 16 6.89 9.55 5.39
N PRO A 17 7.88 9.71 6.29
CA PRO A 17 9.23 10.11 5.89
C PRO A 17 10.00 8.98 5.21
N ARG A 18 9.55 7.73 5.39
CA ARG A 18 10.12 6.51 4.81
C ARG A 18 9.09 5.38 4.92
N ALA A 19 9.02 4.55 3.89
CA ALA A 19 8.38 3.24 3.96
C ALA A 19 9.13 2.24 3.08
N ASP A 20 9.00 0.96 3.39
CA ASP A 20 9.64 -0.13 2.67
C ASP A 20 8.58 -1.18 2.31
N LEU A 21 8.13 -1.16 1.06
CA LEU A 21 7.12 -2.06 0.51
C LEU A 21 7.81 -3.21 -0.24
N ARG A 22 7.33 -4.43 -0.01
CA ARG A 22 7.81 -5.63 -0.69
C ARG A 22 6.70 -6.25 -1.52
N ILE A 23 7.01 -6.54 -2.79
CA ILE A 23 6.11 -7.30 -3.66
C ILE A 23 6.42 -8.78 -3.44
N PRO A 24 5.49 -9.56 -2.85
CA PRO A 24 5.70 -10.98 -2.61
C PRO A 24 5.84 -11.76 -3.93
N SER A 25 6.61 -12.84 -3.88
CA SER A 25 6.89 -13.72 -5.01
C SER A 25 5.86 -14.85 -5.19
N GLY A 26 4.80 -14.90 -4.36
CA GLY A 26 3.70 -15.87 -4.44
C GLY A 26 2.34 -15.19 -4.67
N GLY A 27 1.36 -15.93 -5.21
CA GLY A 27 -0.03 -15.47 -5.33
C GLY A 27 -0.62 -15.09 -3.97
N ALA A 28 -1.71 -14.31 -3.96
CA ALA A 28 -2.36 -13.74 -2.77
C ALA A 28 -2.68 -14.79 -1.69
N THR A 29 -1.70 -15.14 -0.87
CA THR A 29 -1.90 -15.92 0.35
C THR A 29 -2.25 -14.95 1.46
N GLN A 30 -3.54 -14.97 1.75
CA GLN A 30 -4.24 -14.72 3.01
C GLN A 30 -3.41 -14.11 4.16
N PRO A 31 -3.95 -13.13 4.91
CA PRO A 31 -3.29 -12.66 6.12
C PRO A 31 -2.99 -13.87 7.02
N VAL A 32 -1.71 -14.04 7.36
CA VAL A 32 -1.27 -14.95 8.40
C VAL A 32 -1.93 -14.47 9.69
N VAL A 33 -2.98 -15.16 10.13
CA VAL A 33 -3.36 -15.15 11.53
C VAL A 33 -2.20 -15.87 12.22
N LEU A 34 -1.35 -15.11 12.90
CA LEU A 34 -0.43 -15.69 13.87
C LEU A 34 -1.29 -16.17 15.04
N ASP A 35 -1.69 -17.44 15.00
CA ASP A 35 -2.07 -18.15 16.21
C ASP A 35 -0.80 -18.28 17.05
N VAL A 36 -0.70 -17.47 18.10
CA VAL A 36 0.30 -17.67 19.14
C VAL A 36 -0.25 -18.75 20.07
N GLU A 37 0.02 -20.00 19.73
CA GLU A 37 -0.16 -21.12 20.65
C GLU A 37 1.13 -21.27 21.47
N GLU A 38 1.14 -20.74 22.69
CA GLU A 38 2.19 -21.03 23.68
C GLU A 38 1.70 -22.12 24.65
N ARG A 39 2.17 -23.35 24.46
CA ARG A 39 1.89 -24.49 25.36
C ARG A 39 2.68 -24.36 26.67
N GLY A 40 1.97 -24.18 27.78
CA GLY A 40 2.30 -24.81 29.07
C GLY A 40 2.50 -23.92 30.30
N ALA A 41 1.42 -23.38 30.89
CA ALA A 41 1.31 -22.99 32.32
C ALA A 41 -0.18 -22.74 32.71
N PRO A 42 -0.57 -22.61 34.00
CA PRO A 42 -1.69 -23.28 34.71
C PRO A 42 -3.12 -22.91 34.23
N PRO A 43 -4.20 -23.63 34.66
CA PRO A 43 -5.53 -23.48 34.08
C PRO A 43 -6.01 -22.02 34.12
N PRO A 44 -6.47 -21.48 32.98
CA PRO A 44 -6.80 -20.08 32.87
C PRO A 44 -8.00 -19.74 33.78
N PRO A 45 -8.01 -18.55 34.41
CA PRO A 45 -9.25 -18.00 34.96
C PRO A 45 -10.31 -17.96 33.85
N ALA A 46 -11.58 -18.16 34.24
CA ALA A 46 -12.71 -18.23 33.31
C ALA A 46 -12.58 -17.21 32.17
N PRO A 47 -12.78 -17.62 30.91
CA PRO A 47 -12.57 -16.73 29.78
C PRO A 47 -13.40 -15.46 30.02
N PRO A 48 -12.80 -14.25 29.95
CA PRO A 48 -13.60 -13.07 29.77
C PRO A 48 -14.50 -13.33 28.56
N ALA A 49 -15.79 -13.04 28.68
CA ALA A 49 -16.72 -13.12 27.56
C ALA A 49 -16.02 -12.51 26.33
N PRO A 50 -16.14 -13.11 25.13
CA PRO A 50 -15.50 -12.59 23.93
C PRO A 50 -15.78 -11.09 23.89
N ALA A 51 -14.75 -10.27 24.14
CA ALA A 51 -14.88 -8.84 24.01
C ALA A 51 -15.21 -8.67 22.53
N GLU A 52 -16.47 -8.33 22.23
CA GLU A 52 -17.00 -8.24 20.86
C GLU A 52 -16.00 -7.46 20.01
N THR A 53 -15.18 -8.22 19.29
CA THR A 53 -13.94 -7.80 18.69
C THR A 53 -14.32 -7.37 17.28
N GLY A 54 -14.19 -6.06 16.98
CA GLY A 54 -14.21 -5.57 15.59
C GLY A 54 -15.54 -5.03 15.04
N GLU A 55 -16.68 -5.17 15.72
CA GLU A 55 -17.97 -4.74 15.15
C GLU A 55 -18.37 -3.28 15.45
N ARG A 56 -17.77 -2.62 16.45
CA ARG A 56 -18.34 -1.38 17.04
C ARG A 56 -17.68 -0.05 16.71
N TYR A 57 -16.67 -0.01 15.84
CA TYR A 57 -15.99 1.27 15.52
C TYR A 57 -15.73 1.45 14.03
N ALA A 58 -16.80 1.65 13.25
CA ALA A 58 -16.66 2.33 11.96
C ALA A 58 -16.28 3.79 12.23
N MET A 59 -14.98 4.08 12.23
CA MET A 59 -14.47 5.45 12.35
C MET A 59 -14.49 6.16 11.00
N LEU A 60 -14.82 7.45 11.00
CA LEU A 60 -14.70 8.32 9.85
C LEU A 60 -13.26 8.82 9.70
N LEU A 61 -12.75 8.83 8.48
CA LEU A 61 -11.39 9.23 8.13
C LEU A 61 -11.43 10.52 7.32
N ASP A 62 -10.47 11.41 7.59
CA ASP A 62 -10.25 12.66 6.86
C ASP A 62 -8.77 13.03 6.98
N LEU A 63 -7.93 12.24 6.33
CA LEU A 63 -6.48 12.24 6.49
C LEU A 63 -5.80 12.69 5.20
N GLU A 64 -4.79 13.54 5.36
CA GLU A 64 -3.87 13.89 4.28
C GLU A 64 -2.54 13.16 4.51
N ILE A 65 -2.17 12.28 3.60
CA ILE A 65 -0.96 11.46 3.69
C ILE A 65 0.09 12.06 2.77
N ASP A 66 1.12 12.66 3.35
CA ASP A 66 2.26 13.25 2.65
C ASP A 66 3.45 12.28 2.63
N MET A 67 3.95 11.97 1.44
CA MET A 67 5.09 11.08 1.21
C MET A 67 6.16 11.84 0.42
N PRO A 68 7.00 12.65 1.08
CA PRO A 68 7.91 13.54 0.37
C PRO A 68 8.94 12.79 -0.50
N ALA A 69 9.42 11.65 -0.01
CA ALA A 69 10.40 10.77 -0.68
C ALA A 69 10.56 9.44 0.09
N ARG A 70 11.51 8.60 -0.33
CA ARG A 70 11.98 7.41 0.39
C ARG A 70 10.89 6.38 0.69
N ILE A 71 9.89 6.30 -0.18
CA ILE A 71 8.96 5.17 -0.21
C ILE A 71 9.55 4.14 -1.18
N PHE A 72 10.17 3.10 -0.63
CA PHE A 72 10.86 2.10 -1.44
C PHE A 72 9.92 0.95 -1.79
N VAL A 73 9.88 0.55 -3.06
CA VAL A 73 9.13 -0.63 -3.54
C VAL A 73 10.12 -1.63 -4.12
N ARG A 74 10.14 -2.84 -3.57
CA ARG A 74 11.12 -3.88 -3.89
C ARG A 74 10.48 -5.24 -4.14
N GLY A 75 10.95 -5.98 -5.13
CA GLY A 75 10.50 -7.36 -5.41
C GLY A 75 10.16 -7.58 -6.87
N ARG A 76 10.16 -8.85 -7.31
CA ARG A 76 9.92 -9.24 -8.73
C ARG A 76 10.81 -8.48 -9.73
N GLY A 77 12.05 -8.17 -9.34
CA GLY A 77 13.00 -7.41 -10.15
C GLY A 77 12.87 -5.89 -10.02
N LEU A 78 11.80 -5.37 -9.42
CA LEU A 78 11.66 -3.94 -9.15
C LEU A 78 12.50 -3.55 -7.93
N ASP A 79 13.26 -2.46 -8.06
CA ASP A 79 13.84 -1.70 -6.95
C ASP A 79 13.71 -0.21 -7.26
N SER A 80 12.88 0.49 -6.49
CA SER A 80 12.46 1.85 -6.82
C SER A 80 12.08 2.69 -5.61
N GLU A 81 12.20 4.00 -5.75
CA GLU A 81 11.79 5.02 -4.79
C GLU A 81 10.67 5.88 -5.37
N TRP A 82 9.70 6.18 -4.50
CA TRP A 82 8.46 6.88 -4.81
C TRP A 82 8.20 8.01 -3.80
N GLY A 83 7.30 8.92 -4.17
CA GLY A 83 6.77 9.96 -3.30
C GLY A 83 5.46 10.53 -3.87
N GLY A 84 4.67 11.22 -3.06
CA GLY A 84 3.37 11.74 -3.49
C GLY A 84 2.50 12.19 -2.33
N ASN A 85 1.21 12.40 -2.62
CA ASN A 85 0.21 12.81 -1.65
C ASN A 85 -1.08 12.03 -1.89
N ILE A 86 -1.68 11.54 -0.81
CA ILE A 86 -2.94 10.80 -0.85
C ILE A 86 -3.89 11.36 0.20
N GLN A 87 -5.08 11.76 -0.22
CA GLN A 87 -6.19 12.05 0.67
C GLN A 87 -6.97 10.76 0.97
N LEU A 88 -7.10 10.41 2.24
CA LEU A 88 -7.88 9.27 2.73
C LEU A 88 -9.12 9.77 3.45
N THR A 89 -10.29 9.47 2.88
CA THR A 89 -11.60 9.85 3.40
C THR A 89 -12.51 8.63 3.56
N GLY A 90 -13.75 8.84 3.99
CA GLY A 90 -14.75 7.79 4.11
C GLY A 90 -14.72 7.12 5.46
N SER A 91 -15.15 5.86 5.54
CA SER A 91 -15.09 5.10 6.79
C SER A 91 -13.96 4.08 6.74
N THR A 92 -13.57 3.57 7.91
CA THR A 92 -12.65 2.43 8.01
C THR A 92 -13.13 1.16 7.29
N ARG A 93 -14.44 1.05 6.97
CA ARG A 93 -15.01 -0.06 6.20
C ARG A 93 -15.09 0.23 4.69
N GLU A 94 -15.22 1.50 4.34
CA GLU A 94 -15.35 2.00 2.97
C GLU A 94 -14.40 3.18 2.78
N PRO A 95 -13.08 2.91 2.73
CA PRO A 95 -12.09 3.96 2.55
C PRO A 95 -12.12 4.48 1.11
N VAL A 96 -11.95 5.79 0.98
CA VAL A 96 -11.88 6.48 -0.31
C VAL A 96 -10.54 7.20 -0.40
N LEU A 97 -9.66 6.73 -1.28
CA LEU A 97 -8.35 7.33 -1.52
C LEU A 97 -8.36 8.18 -2.80
N ARG A 98 -7.78 9.37 -2.74
CA ARG A 98 -7.55 10.25 -3.89
C ARG A 98 -6.13 10.79 -3.89
N GLY A 99 -5.55 10.99 -5.07
CA GLY A 99 -4.22 11.56 -5.23
C GLY A 99 -3.30 10.65 -6.04
N SER A 100 -2.00 10.89 -5.97
CA SER A 100 -1.01 10.13 -6.73
C SER A 100 0.26 9.84 -5.95
N ILE A 101 0.90 8.75 -6.36
CA ILE A 101 2.26 8.40 -5.96
C ILE A 101 3.08 8.32 -7.24
N ASP A 102 4.14 9.12 -7.29
CA ASP A 102 4.97 9.33 -8.46
C ASP A 102 6.36 8.71 -8.25
N TYR A 103 6.87 8.11 -9.31
CA TYR A 103 8.21 7.55 -9.37
C TYR A 103 9.27 8.63 -9.21
N ARG A 104 10.36 8.31 -8.50
CA ARG A 104 11.50 9.20 -8.34
C ARG A 104 12.77 8.65 -8.97
N ARG A 105 13.09 7.38 -8.69
CA ARG A 105 14.28 6.68 -9.21
C ARG A 105 14.16 5.17 -9.01
N GLY A 106 14.89 4.40 -9.80
CA GLY A 106 14.89 2.94 -9.70
C GLY A 106 14.96 2.26 -11.05
N PHE A 107 14.81 0.94 -11.00
CA PHE A 107 14.90 0.09 -12.17
C PHE A 107 14.04 -1.16 -12.00
N LEU A 108 13.81 -1.85 -13.11
CA LEU A 108 13.21 -3.18 -13.19
C LEU A 108 14.21 -4.14 -13.84
N ASP A 109 14.66 -5.14 -13.10
CA ASP A 109 15.44 -6.25 -13.62
C ASP A 109 14.48 -7.35 -14.14
N PHE A 110 14.45 -7.55 -15.45
CA PHE A 110 13.56 -8.50 -16.14
C PHE A 110 14.29 -9.20 -17.29
N LEU A 111 14.13 -10.53 -17.41
CA LEU A 111 14.78 -11.36 -18.44
C LEU A 111 16.30 -11.12 -18.55
N ASP A 112 16.99 -11.13 -17.39
CA ASP A 112 18.44 -10.86 -17.27
C ASP A 112 18.89 -9.50 -17.82
N ARG A 113 17.97 -8.54 -17.87
CA ARG A 113 18.22 -7.18 -18.33
C ARG A 113 17.68 -6.17 -17.33
N ARG A 114 18.45 -5.11 -17.12
CA ARG A 114 18.01 -3.95 -16.37
C ARG A 114 17.29 -2.97 -17.29
N PHE A 115 16.06 -2.61 -16.91
CA PHE A 115 15.29 -1.53 -17.51
C PHE A 115 15.24 -0.36 -16.53
N ASP A 116 15.76 0.79 -16.94
CA ASP A 116 15.65 2.02 -16.16
C ASP A 116 14.21 2.55 -16.27
N ILE A 117 13.57 2.80 -15.13
CA ILE A 117 12.23 3.37 -15.13
C ILE A 117 12.34 4.84 -15.52
N ARG A 118 11.60 5.23 -16.56
CA ARG A 118 11.56 6.60 -17.10
C ARG A 118 10.43 7.40 -16.50
N GLU A 119 9.29 6.75 -16.31
CA GLU A 119 8.09 7.34 -15.76
C GLU A 119 7.34 6.30 -14.95
N GLY A 120 6.71 6.73 -13.86
CA GLY A 120 5.88 5.87 -13.04
C GLY A 120 4.89 6.71 -12.23
N ARG A 121 3.63 6.28 -12.22
CA ARG A 121 2.56 6.91 -11.46
C ARG A 121 1.54 5.86 -11.04
N VAL A 122 1.09 5.97 -9.80
CA VAL A 122 -0.06 5.24 -9.26
C VAL A 122 -1.11 6.30 -8.89
N THR A 123 -2.30 6.20 -9.47
CA THR A 123 -3.35 7.21 -9.34
C THR A 123 -4.56 6.64 -8.63
N PHE A 124 -4.95 7.26 -7.53
CA PHE A 124 -6.17 6.93 -6.80
C PHE A 124 -7.27 7.92 -7.18
N THR A 125 -8.38 7.41 -7.72
CA THR A 125 -9.50 8.21 -8.24
C THR A 125 -10.68 8.31 -7.28
N GLY A 126 -10.63 7.59 -6.15
CA GLY A 126 -11.72 7.49 -5.17
C GLY A 126 -12.64 6.29 -5.37
N ALA A 127 -12.21 5.25 -6.08
CA ALA A 127 -12.92 3.98 -6.17
C ALA A 127 -13.04 3.29 -4.79
N THR A 128 -14.12 2.53 -4.60
CA THR A 128 -14.38 1.73 -3.40
C THR A 128 -14.89 0.35 -3.82
N PRO A 129 -14.15 -0.75 -3.56
CA PRO A 129 -12.84 -0.79 -2.90
C PRO A 129 -11.76 -0.06 -3.71
N PRO A 130 -10.67 0.41 -3.07
CA PRO A 130 -9.60 1.11 -3.77
C PRO A 130 -8.92 0.22 -4.81
N ASP A 131 -8.92 0.67 -6.06
CA ASP A 131 -8.19 0.04 -7.16
C ASP A 131 -7.54 1.16 -8.01
N PRO A 132 -6.27 1.49 -7.75
CA PRO A 132 -5.62 2.61 -8.42
C PRO A 132 -5.20 2.24 -9.84
N GLU A 133 -5.17 3.26 -10.70
CA GLU A 133 -4.60 3.16 -12.05
C GLU A 133 -3.08 3.22 -11.95
N ILE A 134 -2.41 2.22 -12.49
CA ILE A 134 -0.95 2.12 -12.60
C ILE A 134 -0.54 2.55 -14.00
N TYR A 135 0.53 3.33 -14.08
CA TYR A 135 1.27 3.57 -15.31
C TYR A 135 2.76 3.53 -14.98
N ILE A 136 3.52 2.64 -15.62
CA ILE A 136 4.97 2.57 -15.50
C ILE A 136 5.56 2.35 -16.88
N GLU A 137 6.57 3.14 -17.25
CA GLU A 137 7.39 2.93 -18.42
C GLU A 137 8.85 2.73 -18.02
N ALA A 138 9.46 1.64 -18.49
CA ALA A 138 10.86 1.34 -18.29
C ALA A 138 11.54 1.01 -19.61
N ALA A 139 12.83 1.29 -19.72
CA ALA A 139 13.59 1.12 -20.95
C ALA A 139 14.97 0.52 -20.74
N ALA A 140 15.40 -0.33 -21.68
CA ALA A 140 16.75 -0.87 -21.71
C ALA A 140 17.32 -0.71 -23.12
N THR A 141 18.58 -0.26 -23.22
CA THR A 141 19.28 -0.13 -24.51
C THR A 141 20.32 -1.23 -24.65
N ALA A 142 20.31 -1.95 -25.77
CA ALA A 142 21.31 -2.95 -26.12
C ALA A 142 21.82 -2.70 -27.54
N ARG A 143 23.12 -2.41 -27.67
CA ARG A 143 23.81 -2.07 -28.93
C ARG A 143 23.15 -0.88 -29.63
N THR A 144 22.19 -1.13 -30.51
CA THR A 144 21.44 -0.13 -31.29
C THR A 144 19.92 -0.23 -31.12
N MET A 145 19.44 -1.09 -30.23
CA MET A 145 18.02 -1.36 -30.03
C MET A 145 17.58 -0.97 -28.61
N THR A 146 16.47 -0.26 -28.52
CA THR A 146 15.84 0.12 -27.24
C THR A 146 14.61 -0.73 -27.02
N GLY A 147 14.61 -1.54 -25.97
CA GLY A 147 13.41 -2.21 -25.47
C GLY A 147 12.65 -1.30 -24.53
N ILE A 148 11.32 -1.26 -24.67
CA ILE A 148 10.41 -0.53 -23.77
C ILE A 148 9.46 -1.55 -23.13
N VAL A 149 9.26 -1.42 -21.82
CA VAL A 149 8.28 -2.17 -21.04
C VAL A 149 7.29 -1.17 -20.49
N ARG A 150 5.99 -1.47 -20.61
CA ARG A 150 4.90 -0.70 -20.01
C ARG A 150 4.00 -1.59 -19.17
N VAL A 151 3.62 -1.09 -18.01
CA VAL A 151 2.62 -1.70 -17.12
C VAL A 151 1.53 -0.65 -16.92
N THR A 152 0.28 -0.99 -17.24
CA THR A 152 -0.81 -0.02 -17.31
C THR A 152 -2.16 -0.65 -17.01
N GLY A 153 -2.92 0.00 -16.14
CA GLY A 153 -4.30 -0.39 -15.83
C GLY A 153 -4.56 -0.43 -14.34
N ALA A 154 -5.71 -0.97 -13.97
CA ALA A 154 -6.10 -1.20 -12.59
C ALA A 154 -5.08 -2.09 -11.88
N ALA A 155 -4.77 -1.83 -10.61
CA ALA A 155 -3.80 -2.63 -9.86
C ALA A 155 -4.21 -4.10 -9.71
N THR A 156 -5.50 -4.41 -9.81
CA THR A 156 -6.02 -5.77 -9.82
C THR A 156 -5.81 -6.51 -11.16
N ASP A 157 -5.65 -5.78 -12.27
CA ASP A 157 -5.39 -6.30 -13.62
C ASP A 157 -4.50 -5.32 -14.43
N PRO A 158 -3.19 -5.22 -14.09
CA PRO A 158 -2.29 -4.16 -14.56
C PRO A 158 -1.47 -4.50 -15.82
#